data_AF-C1EC46-F1
#
_entry.id   AF-C1EC46-F1
#
_cell.length_a   1.000
_cell.length_b   1.000
_cell.length_c   1.000
_cell.angle_alpha   90.00
_cell.angle_beta   90.00
_cell.angle_gamma   90.00
#
_symmetry.space_group_name_H-M   'P 1'
#
loop_
_entity.id
_entity.type
_entity.pdbx_description
1 polymer ?
#
loop_
_entity_poly.entity_id
_entity_poly.type
_entity_poly.pdbx_seq_one_letter_code
_entity_poly.pdbx_strand_id
1 'polypeptide(L)'
;MVAVHPEPPTEDAPVDDVDVERGDVVVSDVVSGDFDEDVADEETISPLPNLSTPDASRPGSKRTSLDLTVARVSIGHDARVADEHEQKLIDSMGRPVRFQSVFRSMSGMTTHYGESPTGMHPKLSIVDEDAYGATAWTSREMRNVAFYTFIHVMAFAALSYGDPNSWWHLHRPLGDVIGAVNDGVVTNPTFAGHFWRKIGVQTAVFWTILPSMGLLVVTRGWNVGYTRKICHVVTYLTPLAFNLAWPTTEGEEYPPSVWVVSWSVWFQFCNFYLQIKPARRRSTVCMLAFRAYDRAQDRPNTLTWIITQMVAGYLIILGLYAYCHEWRKDQLPAHAEYSVLIPMVVNVFGDALAEPVGIYFGRHPYRVRAMWHKGRCCAGEFKRTLEGSLVVYAFTLAAVAPCLKYRLFTQSQYAVNMVVLPPLMTLTEAIAPHTWDNPLITLVGAAFILCTYEF
;
A
#
# COMPACT_ATOMS: atom_id res chain seq x y z
N MET A 1 46.36 32.00 6.92
CA MET A 1 46.14 33.31 6.27
C MET A 1 44.74 33.26 5.66
N VAL A 2 43.73 33.55 6.50
CA VAL A 2 42.91 34.79 6.51
C VAL A 2 41.92 34.82 5.33
N ALA A 3 40.66 34.55 5.68
CA ALA A 3 39.47 34.72 4.87
C ALA A 3 39.04 36.20 4.85
N VAL A 4 38.41 36.66 3.76
CA VAL A 4 37.71 37.95 3.70
C VAL A 4 36.41 37.78 2.92
N HIS A 5 35.30 37.88 3.66
CA HIS A 5 33.95 38.22 3.17
C HIS A 5 33.88 39.71 2.79
N PRO A 6 32.91 40.11 1.95
CA PRO A 6 32.30 41.43 2.06
C PRO A 6 30.83 41.35 2.49
N GLU A 7 30.50 42.16 3.49
CA GLU A 7 29.17 42.49 4.00
C GLU A 7 28.53 43.66 3.19
N PRO A 8 27.23 43.98 3.42
CA PRO A 8 26.31 44.59 2.44
C PRO A 8 26.16 46.12 2.62
N PRO A 9 25.35 46.80 1.78
CA PRO A 9 24.82 48.11 2.11
C PRO A 9 23.39 48.07 2.68
N THR A 10 23.19 48.96 3.64
CA THR A 10 22.03 49.32 4.49
C THR A 10 20.96 50.19 3.80
N GLU A 11 19.72 50.06 4.29
CA GLU A 11 18.65 51.07 4.62
C GLU A 11 18.69 52.46 3.93
N ASP A 12 17.61 53.14 3.52
CA ASP A 12 16.27 53.28 4.12
C ASP A 12 15.36 54.14 3.19
N ALA A 13 14.06 54.23 3.57
CA ALA A 13 13.10 55.35 3.34
C ALA A 13 11.90 55.10 2.36
N PRO A 14 10.70 55.69 2.62
CA PRO A 14 9.48 54.89 2.83
C PRO A 14 8.19 55.41 2.14
N VAL A 15 7.07 54.71 2.41
CA VAL A 15 5.63 55.08 2.33
C VAL A 15 5.05 55.48 0.97
N ASP A 16 4.01 54.74 0.54
CA ASP A 16 2.75 55.34 0.06
C ASP A 16 1.58 54.39 0.35
N ASP A 17 0.69 54.86 1.23
CA ASP A 17 -0.65 54.36 1.50
C ASP A 17 -1.56 54.65 0.30
N VAL A 18 -2.31 53.66 -0.16
CA VAL A 18 -3.53 53.89 -0.96
C VAL A 18 -4.63 52.94 -0.50
N ASP A 19 -5.51 53.49 0.34
CA ASP A 19 -6.88 53.05 0.54
C ASP A 19 -7.69 53.17 -0.75
N VAL A 20 -8.35 52.10 -1.22
CA VAL A 20 -9.57 52.19 -2.04
C VAL A 20 -10.55 51.06 -1.70
N GLU A 21 -11.55 51.48 -0.93
CA GLU A 21 -12.99 51.18 -0.99
C GLU A 21 -13.54 49.75 -1.19
N ARG A 22 -14.34 49.39 -0.16
CA ARG A 22 -15.49 48.48 -0.17
C ARG A 22 -16.41 48.70 -1.37
N GLY A 23 -16.82 47.61 -2.00
CA GLY A 23 -18.00 47.54 -2.86
C GLY A 23 -18.80 46.28 -2.56
N ASP A 24 -19.92 46.46 -1.86
CA ASP A 24 -20.96 45.44 -1.65
C ASP A 24 -21.60 45.06 -2.98
N VAL A 25 -21.77 43.76 -3.24
CA VAL A 25 -22.67 43.26 -4.30
C VAL A 25 -23.78 42.45 -3.66
N VAL A 26 -24.94 43.11 -3.60
CA VAL A 26 -26.27 42.57 -3.35
C VAL A 26 -26.64 41.65 -4.50
N VAL A 27 -27.00 40.39 -4.22
CA VAL A 27 -27.71 39.52 -5.16
C VAL A 27 -29.15 39.42 -4.69
N SER A 28 -30.04 40.06 -5.46
CA SER A 28 -31.49 39.97 -5.34
C SER A 28 -32.05 38.78 -6.10
N ASP A 29 -33.15 38.27 -5.56
CA ASP A 29 -34.00 37.15 -5.98
C ASP A 29 -34.27 36.99 -7.48
N VAL A 30 -34.36 35.73 -7.94
CA VAL A 30 -35.37 35.30 -8.92
C VAL A 30 -35.89 33.92 -8.53
N VAL A 31 -37.18 33.90 -8.19
CA VAL A 31 -38.08 32.75 -8.07
C VAL A 31 -38.62 32.38 -9.45
N SER A 32 -38.64 31.08 -9.77
CA SER A 32 -39.57 30.34 -10.66
C SER A 32 -38.91 29.00 -11.00
N GLY A 33 -39.58 27.86 -11.09
CA GLY A 33 -40.98 27.51 -10.96
C GLY A 33 -41.08 25.98 -11.04
N ASP A 34 -42.23 25.51 -10.58
CA ASP A 34 -42.72 24.14 -10.43
C ASP A 34 -42.35 23.13 -11.54
N PHE A 35 -42.02 21.91 -11.12
CA PHE A 35 -42.35 20.68 -11.84
C PHE A 35 -42.72 19.59 -10.84
N ASP A 36 -43.98 19.17 -10.93
CA ASP A 36 -44.64 18.09 -10.20
C ASP A 36 -44.28 16.69 -10.75
N GLU A 37 -44.62 15.69 -9.94
CA GLU A 37 -44.78 14.24 -10.22
C GLU A 37 -43.51 13.36 -10.24
N ASP A 38 -43.28 12.61 -9.15
CA ASP A 38 -43.79 11.23 -9.09
C ASP A 38 -43.57 10.57 -7.71
N VAL A 39 -44.64 9.97 -7.23
CA VAL A 39 -44.80 9.27 -5.94
C VAL A 39 -44.35 7.82 -6.09
N ALA A 40 -43.46 7.34 -5.22
CA ALA A 40 -43.27 5.90 -4.98
C ALA A 40 -42.70 5.63 -3.57
N ASP A 41 -43.58 5.12 -2.71
CA ASP A 41 -43.40 4.15 -1.63
C ASP A 41 -42.27 4.38 -0.59
N GLU A 42 -42.62 5.09 0.48
CA GLU A 42 -41.90 5.15 1.76
C GLU A 42 -42.20 3.90 2.61
N GLU A 43 -41.21 3.02 2.78
CA GLU A 43 -41.22 2.01 3.86
C GLU A 43 -40.91 2.69 5.19
N THR A 44 -41.92 2.70 6.06
CA THR A 44 -41.93 3.14 7.46
C THR A 44 -40.75 2.61 8.29
N ILE A 45 -39.88 3.51 8.77
CA ILE A 45 -38.95 3.27 9.87
C ILE A 45 -39.52 3.91 11.14
N SER A 46 -39.75 3.09 12.16
CA SER A 46 -40.28 3.47 13.48
C SER A 46 -39.44 4.54 14.20
N PRO A 47 -40.04 5.46 14.98
CA PRO A 47 -39.29 6.50 15.69
C PRO A 47 -38.55 5.95 16.92
N LEU A 48 -37.29 6.36 17.06
CA LEU A 48 -36.44 6.17 18.24
C LEU A 48 -37.02 6.90 19.47
N PRO A 49 -36.84 6.38 20.71
CA PRO A 49 -37.37 7.00 21.92
C PRO A 49 -36.56 8.24 22.36
N ASN A 50 -37.31 9.25 22.83
CA ASN A 50 -36.83 10.50 23.40
C ASN A 50 -35.78 10.29 24.51
N LEU A 51 -34.58 10.85 24.33
CA LEU A 51 -33.59 11.03 25.38
C LEU A 51 -33.56 12.50 25.80
N SER A 52 -34.04 12.71 27.02
CA SER A 52 -34.03 13.95 27.79
C SER A 52 -32.63 14.56 27.92
N THR A 53 -32.50 15.84 27.60
CA THR A 53 -31.36 16.69 27.96
C THR A 53 -31.31 16.96 29.46
N PRO A 54 -30.11 17.01 30.06
CA PRO A 54 -29.88 17.87 31.21
C PRO A 54 -28.83 18.97 30.96
N ASP A 55 -29.21 20.12 31.50
CA ASP A 55 -28.60 21.42 31.64
C ASP A 55 -27.08 21.61 31.55
N ALA A 56 -26.77 22.75 30.94
CA ALA A 56 -25.48 23.42 30.94
C ALA A 56 -25.25 24.17 32.26
N SER A 57 -24.10 23.94 32.91
CA SER A 57 -23.38 25.01 33.61
C SER A 57 -21.92 24.66 33.97
N ARG A 58 -21.01 25.45 33.38
CA ARG A 58 -19.81 26.10 33.98
C ARG A 58 -18.45 25.37 34.06
N PRO A 59 -17.32 26.13 34.12
CA PRO A 59 -16.35 26.15 33.02
C PRO A 59 -14.89 25.84 33.42
N GLY A 60 -14.05 25.64 32.40
CA GLY A 60 -12.63 26.01 32.44
C GLY A 60 -11.63 24.92 32.87
N SER A 61 -10.97 24.29 31.89
CA SER A 61 -9.56 23.92 32.03
C SER A 61 -8.94 23.64 30.65
N LYS A 62 -7.89 24.41 30.35
CA LYS A 62 -7.13 24.42 29.11
C LYS A 62 -6.58 23.02 28.78
N ARG A 63 -6.95 22.49 27.61
CA ARG A 63 -6.06 21.61 26.84
C ARG A 63 -6.16 22.01 25.38
N THR A 64 -5.06 22.55 24.89
CA THR A 64 -4.69 22.67 23.48
C THR A 64 -4.81 21.30 22.81
N SER A 65 -6.01 20.98 22.31
CA SER A 65 -6.14 20.13 21.14
C SER A 65 -5.56 20.94 19.99
N LEU A 66 -4.42 20.52 19.47
CA LEU A 66 -4.02 20.94 18.13
C LEU A 66 -5.24 20.74 17.23
N ASP A 67 -5.69 21.82 16.63
CA ASP A 67 -6.70 21.88 15.58
C ASP A 67 -6.19 21.02 14.40
N LEU A 68 -6.43 19.70 14.46
CA LEU A 68 -6.14 18.73 13.40
C LEU A 68 -7.19 18.79 12.27
N THR A 69 -8.03 19.82 12.32
CA THR A 69 -9.19 20.12 11.48
C THR A 69 -8.88 21.11 10.36
N VAL A 70 -7.60 21.33 10.04
CA VAL A 70 -7.24 21.92 8.74
C VAL A 70 -7.70 20.93 7.67
N ALA A 71 -8.71 21.35 6.90
CA ALA A 71 -9.37 20.58 5.86
C ALA A 71 -8.34 19.82 4.99
N ARG A 72 -8.30 18.49 5.13
CA ARG A 72 -7.39 17.61 4.40
C ARG A 72 -7.85 17.52 2.95
N VAL A 73 -7.27 18.38 2.10
CA VAL A 73 -7.66 18.59 0.69
C VAL A 73 -7.60 17.31 -0.16
N SER A 74 -6.80 16.31 0.25
CA SER A 74 -6.53 15.09 -0.52
C SER A 74 -7.46 13.90 -0.26
N ILE A 75 -8.40 13.99 0.69
CA ILE A 75 -9.24 12.85 1.07
C ILE A 75 -10.61 13.00 0.39
N GLY A 76 -11.00 12.01 -0.42
CA GLY A 76 -12.34 11.97 -1.05
C GLY A 76 -13.46 11.97 0.00
N HIS A 77 -14.69 12.30 -0.40
CA HIS A 77 -15.82 12.39 0.55
C HIS A 77 -16.04 11.07 1.33
N ASP A 78 -16.13 9.96 0.61
CA ASP A 78 -16.33 8.61 1.18
C ASP A 78 -15.22 8.22 2.16
N ALA A 79 -14.00 8.62 1.85
CA ALA A 79 -12.83 8.37 2.67
C ALA A 79 -12.91 9.07 4.03
N ARG A 80 -13.33 10.33 4.02
CA ARG A 80 -13.49 11.13 5.22
C ARG A 80 -14.59 10.58 6.13
N VAL A 81 -15.72 10.17 5.55
CA VAL A 81 -16.85 9.61 6.32
C VAL A 81 -16.44 8.32 7.04
N ALA A 82 -15.67 7.45 6.38
CA ALA A 82 -15.19 6.21 6.97
C ALA A 82 -14.19 6.46 8.12
N ASP A 83 -13.27 7.41 7.96
CA ASP A 83 -12.31 7.79 9.00
C ASP A 83 -13.01 8.44 10.22
N GLU A 84 -14.00 9.31 9.96
CA GLU A 84 -14.82 9.94 11.02
C GLU A 84 -15.62 8.89 11.81
N HIS A 85 -16.14 7.85 11.15
CA HIS A 85 -16.83 6.74 11.82
C HIS A 85 -15.89 5.95 12.74
N GLU A 86 -14.70 5.59 12.26
CA GLU A 86 -13.69 4.89 13.06
C GLU A 86 -13.27 5.71 14.29
N GLN A 87 -13.04 7.01 14.13
CA GLN A 87 -12.64 7.87 15.24
C GLN A 87 -13.73 7.91 16.32
N LYS A 88 -15.00 8.01 15.94
CA LYS A 88 -16.13 7.95 16.88
C LYS A 88 -16.18 6.63 17.66
N LEU A 89 -15.92 5.50 16.99
CA LEU A 89 -15.84 4.19 17.65
C LEU A 89 -14.65 4.09 18.64
N ILE A 90 -13.52 4.70 18.31
CA ILE A 90 -12.36 4.71 19.22
C ILE A 90 -12.61 5.61 20.43
N ASP A 91 -13.28 6.74 20.22
CA ASP A 91 -13.57 7.73 21.26
C ASP A 91 -14.66 7.23 22.23
N SER A 92 -15.64 6.46 21.75
CA SER A 92 -16.67 5.84 22.60
C SER A 92 -16.08 4.89 23.66
N MET A 93 -14.89 4.35 23.40
CA MET A 93 -14.17 3.44 24.29
C MET A 93 -13.34 4.16 25.37
N GLY A 94 -13.45 5.49 25.48
CA GLY A 94 -12.90 6.26 26.58
C GLY A 94 -11.38 6.42 26.55
N ARG A 95 -10.69 6.17 27.68
CA ARG A 95 -9.27 6.53 27.88
C ARG A 95 -8.32 5.96 26.80
N PRO A 96 -7.23 6.66 26.46
CA PRO A 96 -6.27 6.20 25.45
C PRO A 96 -5.62 4.87 25.85
N VAL A 97 -5.31 4.03 24.84
CA VAL A 97 -4.64 2.74 25.07
C VAL A 97 -3.23 3.00 25.59
N ARG A 98 -2.95 2.58 26.82
CA ARG A 98 -1.58 2.64 27.35
C ARG A 98 -0.74 1.54 26.72
N PHE A 99 0.48 1.87 26.31
CA PHE A 99 1.45 0.91 25.78
C PHE A 99 1.60 -0.35 26.67
N GLN A 100 1.66 -0.17 27.99
CA GLN A 100 1.74 -1.25 28.97
C GLN A 100 0.55 -2.23 28.90
N SER A 101 -0.64 -1.72 28.55
CA SER A 101 -1.85 -2.52 28.39
C SER A 101 -1.73 -3.46 27.19
N VAL A 102 -1.22 -2.95 26.06
CA VAL A 102 -0.99 -3.76 24.87
C VAL A 102 0.09 -4.81 25.13
N PHE A 103 1.17 -4.43 25.80
CA PHE A 103 2.26 -5.34 26.12
C PHE A 103 1.84 -6.47 27.09
N ARG A 104 0.97 -6.18 28.06
CA ARG A 104 0.37 -7.22 28.93
C ARG A 104 -0.48 -8.21 28.13
N SER A 105 -1.27 -7.71 27.17
CA SER A 105 -2.02 -8.56 26.25
C SER A 105 -1.10 -9.42 25.37
N MET A 106 0.01 -8.87 24.86
CA MET A 106 1.00 -9.61 24.06
C MET A 106 1.72 -10.71 24.84
N SER A 107 2.02 -10.47 26.12
CA SER A 107 2.75 -11.42 26.99
C SER A 107 1.87 -12.55 27.54
N GLY A 108 0.58 -12.59 27.18
CA GLY A 108 -0.36 -13.58 27.70
C GLY A 108 -0.62 -13.44 29.20
N MET A 109 -0.11 -12.37 29.84
CA MET A 109 -0.43 -12.03 31.22
C MET A 109 -1.89 -11.60 31.27
N THR A 110 -2.74 -12.53 31.71
CA THR A 110 -4.20 -12.46 31.76
C THR A 110 -4.68 -11.12 32.30
N THR A 111 -4.96 -10.22 31.37
CA THR A 111 -5.75 -9.02 31.61
C THR A 111 -7.09 -9.34 30.98
N HIS A 112 -8.00 -9.90 31.78
CA HIS A 112 -9.40 -10.03 31.36
C HIS A 112 -9.95 -8.63 31.15
N TYR A 113 -9.99 -8.18 29.90
CA TYR A 113 -10.66 -6.96 29.50
C TYR A 113 -12.17 -7.22 29.41
N GLY A 114 -12.82 -7.49 30.54
CA GLY A 114 -14.25 -7.77 30.62
C GLY A 114 -14.70 -8.91 29.71
N GLU A 115 -15.89 -8.75 29.11
CA GLU A 115 -16.55 -9.74 28.22
C GLU A 115 -15.95 -9.80 26.80
N SER A 116 -14.76 -9.23 26.56
CA SER A 116 -14.12 -9.29 25.23
C SER A 116 -13.93 -10.75 24.79
N PRO A 117 -14.60 -11.21 23.70
CA PRO A 117 -14.55 -12.60 23.26
C PRO A 117 -13.15 -13.01 22.76
N THR A 118 -12.27 -12.04 22.53
CA THR A 118 -10.90 -12.26 22.03
C THR A 118 -9.83 -12.20 23.13
N GLY A 119 -10.17 -11.75 24.34
CA GLY A 119 -9.18 -11.48 25.40
C GLY A 119 -8.21 -10.32 25.08
N MET A 120 -8.41 -9.63 23.96
CA MET A 120 -7.61 -8.46 23.57
C MET A 120 -8.20 -7.17 24.15
N HIS A 121 -7.37 -6.13 24.21
CA HIS A 121 -7.82 -4.79 24.60
C HIS A 121 -8.97 -4.33 23.70
N PRO A 122 -10.11 -3.83 24.23
CA PRO A 122 -11.31 -3.56 23.44
C PRO A 122 -11.09 -2.56 22.29
N LYS A 123 -10.27 -1.52 22.49
CA LYS A 123 -9.88 -0.59 21.39
C LYS A 123 -9.16 -1.27 20.22
N LEU A 124 -8.50 -2.41 20.46
CA LEU A 124 -7.81 -3.18 19.45
C LEU A 124 -8.78 -4.05 18.63
N SER A 125 -9.85 -4.54 19.24
CA SER A 125 -10.82 -5.41 18.56
C SER A 125 -12.05 -4.66 18.03
N ILE A 126 -12.47 -3.53 18.63
CA ILE A 126 -13.74 -2.89 18.30
C ILE A 126 -13.90 -2.51 16.82
N VAL A 127 -12.88 -1.90 16.21
CA VAL A 127 -12.95 -1.53 14.78
C VAL A 127 -12.89 -2.79 13.90
N ASP A 128 -12.21 -3.84 14.35
CA ASP A 128 -12.20 -5.12 13.64
C ASP A 128 -13.54 -5.86 13.77
N GLU A 129 -14.21 -5.76 14.91
CA GLU A 129 -15.52 -6.35 15.17
C GLU A 129 -16.64 -5.61 14.44
N ASP A 130 -16.59 -4.27 14.40
CA ASP A 130 -17.50 -3.41 13.64
C ASP A 130 -17.39 -3.71 12.13
N ALA A 131 -16.17 -3.70 11.60
CA ALA A 131 -15.96 -3.84 10.18
C ALA A 131 -16.09 -5.28 9.67
N TYR A 132 -15.63 -6.28 10.45
CA TYR A 132 -15.53 -7.67 10.00
C TYR A 132 -16.49 -8.61 10.75
N GLY A 133 -17.32 -8.09 11.65
CA GLY A 133 -18.30 -8.83 12.44
C GLY A 133 -17.70 -9.59 13.64
N ALA A 134 -18.43 -9.69 14.75
CA ALA A 134 -17.97 -10.34 15.98
C ALA A 134 -17.87 -11.88 15.89
N THR A 135 -18.56 -12.52 14.96
CA THR A 135 -18.63 -13.99 14.84
C THR A 135 -17.36 -14.62 14.26
N ALA A 136 -17.15 -15.91 14.56
CA ALA A 136 -15.90 -16.61 14.28
C ALA A 136 -15.59 -16.75 12.77
N TRP A 137 -16.56 -17.14 11.94
CA TRP A 137 -16.40 -17.30 10.49
C TRP A 137 -17.73 -17.16 9.75
N THR A 138 -17.71 -16.46 8.62
CA THR A 138 -18.77 -16.55 7.59
C THR A 138 -18.40 -17.62 6.55
N SER A 139 -19.39 -18.20 5.87
CA SER A 139 -19.13 -19.18 4.79
C SER A 139 -18.28 -18.58 3.66
N ARG A 140 -18.39 -17.28 3.41
CA ARG A 140 -17.54 -16.56 2.44
C ARG A 140 -16.09 -16.49 2.90
N GLU A 141 -15.84 -16.17 4.17
CA GLU A 141 -14.51 -16.17 4.76
C GLU A 141 -13.87 -17.56 4.70
N MET A 142 -14.63 -18.63 4.99
CA MET A 142 -14.13 -20.01 4.89
C MET A 142 -13.70 -20.37 3.48
N ARG A 143 -14.53 -20.05 2.47
CA ARG A 143 -14.18 -20.30 1.06
C ARG A 143 -12.94 -19.52 0.62
N ASN A 144 -12.86 -18.25 1.02
CA ASN A 144 -11.70 -17.41 0.69
C ASN A 144 -10.42 -17.95 1.32
N VAL A 145 -10.46 -18.34 2.61
CA VAL A 145 -9.28 -18.92 3.26
C VAL A 145 -8.92 -20.24 2.58
N ALA A 146 -9.87 -21.15 2.33
CA ALA A 146 -9.57 -22.41 1.65
C ALA A 146 -8.92 -22.18 0.27
N PHE A 147 -9.43 -21.23 -0.51
CA PHE A 147 -8.85 -20.83 -1.78
C PHE A 147 -7.43 -20.27 -1.64
N TYR A 148 -7.20 -19.38 -0.67
CA TYR A 148 -5.86 -18.84 -0.40
C TYR A 148 -4.89 -19.91 0.08
N THR A 149 -5.31 -20.81 0.97
CA THR A 149 -4.51 -21.95 1.42
C THR A 149 -4.12 -22.81 0.23
N PHE A 150 -5.08 -23.13 -0.65
CA PHE A 150 -4.84 -23.91 -1.85
C PHE A 150 -3.79 -23.25 -2.75
N ILE A 151 -3.93 -21.95 -3.03
CA ILE A 151 -2.93 -21.20 -3.82
C ILE A 151 -1.56 -21.21 -3.16
N HIS A 152 -1.47 -21.01 -1.84
CA HIS A 152 -0.19 -21.01 -1.13
C HIS A 152 0.49 -22.37 -1.15
N VAL A 153 -0.29 -23.45 -0.98
CA VAL A 153 0.20 -24.84 -1.08
C VAL A 153 0.66 -25.15 -2.49
N MET A 154 -0.10 -24.73 -3.52
CA MET A 154 0.32 -24.88 -4.91
C MET A 154 1.59 -24.10 -5.21
N ALA A 155 1.69 -22.84 -4.77
CA ALA A 155 2.88 -22.02 -4.96
C ALA A 155 4.09 -22.63 -4.23
N PHE A 156 3.92 -23.09 -2.99
CA PHE A 156 4.97 -23.78 -2.24
C PHE A 156 5.41 -25.06 -2.95
N ALA A 157 4.47 -25.87 -3.44
CA ALA A 157 4.76 -27.09 -4.18
C ALA A 157 5.50 -26.79 -5.49
N ALA A 158 5.07 -25.77 -6.24
CA ALA A 158 5.73 -25.34 -7.47
C ALA A 158 7.15 -24.82 -7.23
N LEU A 159 7.35 -23.98 -6.20
CA LEU A 159 8.67 -23.47 -5.84
C LEU A 159 9.59 -24.54 -5.29
N SER A 160 9.05 -25.47 -4.48
CA SER A 160 9.80 -26.63 -4.00
C SER A 160 10.16 -27.55 -5.16
N TYR A 161 9.25 -27.79 -6.10
CA TYR A 161 9.54 -28.62 -7.28
C TYR A 161 10.55 -27.96 -8.22
N GLY A 162 10.50 -26.63 -8.39
CA GLY A 162 11.47 -25.88 -9.19
C GLY A 162 12.88 -25.87 -8.61
N ASP A 163 13.05 -26.14 -7.31
CA ASP A 163 14.35 -26.31 -6.68
C ASP A 163 14.89 -27.74 -6.92
N PRO A 164 15.98 -27.94 -7.67
CA PRO A 164 16.55 -29.26 -7.94
C PRO A 164 17.22 -29.90 -6.72
N ASN A 165 17.56 -29.09 -5.71
CA ASN A 165 18.03 -29.59 -4.42
C ASN A 165 16.87 -29.80 -3.45
N SER A 166 15.62 -29.69 -3.91
CA SER A 166 14.50 -30.00 -3.06
C SER A 166 14.43 -31.49 -2.77
N TRP A 167 13.79 -31.80 -1.64
CA TRP A 167 13.48 -33.15 -1.24
C TRP A 167 12.77 -33.96 -2.35
N TRP A 168 12.01 -33.29 -3.24
CA TRP A 168 11.30 -33.94 -4.35
C TRP A 168 12.23 -34.58 -5.38
N HIS A 169 13.35 -33.94 -5.71
CA HIS A 169 14.33 -34.43 -6.67
C HIS A 169 15.37 -35.34 -6.03
N LEU A 170 15.76 -35.06 -4.78
CA LEU A 170 16.67 -35.94 -4.02
C LEU A 170 16.06 -37.32 -3.72
N HIS A 171 14.74 -37.44 -3.74
CA HIS A 171 14.03 -38.65 -3.33
C HIS A 171 13.11 -39.25 -4.41
N ARG A 172 13.38 -39.23 -5.74
CA ARG A 172 12.50 -40.03 -6.63
C ARG A 172 13.09 -40.71 -7.90
N PRO A 173 12.75 -42.00 -8.13
CA PRO A 173 12.65 -42.65 -9.45
C PRO A 173 11.44 -42.17 -10.30
N LEU A 174 10.86 -41.02 -9.95
CA LEU A 174 9.75 -40.33 -10.63
C LEU A 174 10.27 -39.14 -11.47
N GLY A 175 11.53 -38.74 -11.25
CA GLY A 175 12.26 -37.82 -12.13
C GLY A 175 12.44 -38.40 -13.53
N ASP A 176 12.57 -39.73 -13.66
CA ASP A 176 12.75 -40.40 -14.95
C ASP A 176 11.48 -40.39 -15.83
N VAL A 177 10.29 -40.24 -15.23
CA VAL A 177 9.00 -40.26 -15.96
C VAL A 177 8.66 -38.89 -16.57
N ILE A 178 9.27 -37.81 -16.06
CA ILE A 178 8.96 -36.42 -16.45
C ILE A 178 10.22 -35.66 -16.92
N GLY A 179 11.42 -36.18 -16.64
CA GLY A 179 12.72 -35.54 -16.88
C GLY A 179 13.05 -35.23 -18.34
N ALA A 180 12.37 -35.86 -19.30
CA ALA A 180 12.56 -35.59 -20.72
C ALA A 180 12.16 -34.15 -21.16
N VAL A 181 11.56 -33.34 -20.28
CA VAL A 181 11.13 -31.97 -20.59
C VAL A 181 12.09 -30.90 -20.04
N ASN A 182 13.03 -31.22 -19.14
CA ASN A 182 13.68 -30.21 -18.30
C ASN A 182 15.19 -30.01 -18.50
N ASP A 183 15.83 -30.73 -19.44
CA ASP A 183 17.29 -30.72 -19.62
C ASP A 183 17.88 -29.40 -20.18
N GLY A 184 17.05 -28.36 -20.40
CA GLY A 184 17.49 -27.09 -20.99
C GLY A 184 17.29 -25.82 -20.15
N VAL A 185 16.58 -25.86 -19.01
CA VAL A 185 15.93 -24.62 -18.50
C VAL A 185 16.45 -24.09 -17.15
N VAL A 186 17.28 -24.79 -16.38
CA VAL A 186 17.60 -24.28 -15.03
C VAL A 186 19.09 -24.31 -14.70
N THR A 187 19.74 -23.15 -14.83
CA THR A 187 20.96 -22.82 -14.08
C THR A 187 20.55 -22.57 -12.63
N ASN A 188 20.96 -23.45 -11.73
CA ASN A 188 20.29 -23.62 -10.44
C ASN A 188 20.99 -22.91 -9.28
N PRO A 189 20.32 -22.00 -8.54
CA PRO A 189 20.84 -21.49 -7.28
C PRO A 189 20.79 -22.60 -6.21
N THR A 190 21.91 -22.86 -5.54
CA THR A 190 21.93 -23.75 -4.37
C THR A 190 21.32 -23.01 -3.17
N PHE A 191 20.14 -23.44 -2.69
CA PHE A 191 19.50 -22.88 -1.50
C PHE A 191 20.17 -23.36 -0.20
N ALA A 192 21.40 -22.91 0.02
CA ALA A 192 22.21 -23.25 1.19
C ALA A 192 21.64 -22.65 2.50
N GLY A 193 22.19 -23.06 3.65
CA GLY A 193 21.80 -22.52 4.96
C GLY A 193 21.88 -20.98 5.08
N HIS A 194 22.74 -20.34 4.28
CA HIS A 194 22.83 -18.88 4.18
C HIS A 194 21.54 -18.24 3.61
N PHE A 195 20.94 -18.86 2.59
CA PHE A 195 19.67 -18.40 2.01
C PHE A 195 18.54 -18.46 3.05
N TRP A 196 18.39 -19.58 3.75
CA TRP A 196 17.33 -19.72 4.76
C TRP A 196 17.51 -18.79 5.96
N ARG A 197 18.76 -18.53 6.37
CA ARG A 197 19.06 -17.50 7.38
C ARG A 197 18.61 -16.11 6.92
N LYS A 198 18.92 -15.74 5.68
CA LYS A 198 18.49 -14.48 5.07
C LYS A 198 16.96 -14.35 5.04
N ILE A 199 16.24 -15.37 4.60
CA ILE A 199 14.77 -15.39 4.61
C ILE A 199 14.20 -15.28 6.03
N GLY A 200 14.81 -15.96 7.01
CA GLY A 200 14.42 -15.88 8.42
C GLY A 200 14.57 -14.46 8.98
N VAL A 201 15.71 -13.80 8.71
CA VAL A 201 15.94 -12.42 9.14
C VAL A 201 14.99 -11.44 8.43
N GLN A 202 14.81 -11.58 7.12
CA GLN A 202 13.84 -10.79 6.35
C GLN A 202 12.43 -10.91 6.96
N THR A 203 11.99 -12.13 7.28
CA THR A 203 10.68 -12.38 7.90
C THR A 203 10.58 -11.75 9.30
N ALA A 204 11.65 -11.81 10.09
CA ALA A 204 11.70 -11.16 11.41
C ALA A 204 11.59 -9.62 11.32
N VAL A 205 12.18 -9.01 10.29
CA VAL A 205 12.03 -7.56 10.03
C VAL A 205 10.55 -7.21 9.81
N PHE A 206 9.82 -7.98 9.00
CA PHE A 206 8.39 -7.77 8.80
C PHE A 206 7.58 -7.89 10.09
N TRP A 207 7.80 -8.96 10.85
CA TRP A 207 7.12 -9.18 12.13
C TRP A 207 7.52 -8.19 13.23
N THR A 208 8.55 -7.38 13.01
CA THR A 208 8.89 -6.27 13.90
C THR A 208 8.22 -4.97 13.43
N ILE A 209 8.35 -4.62 12.16
CA ILE A 209 7.90 -3.32 11.64
C ILE A 209 6.37 -3.25 11.58
N LEU A 210 5.70 -4.27 11.04
CA LEU A 210 4.24 -4.22 10.84
C LEU A 210 3.49 -4.04 12.18
N PRO A 211 3.72 -4.88 13.22
CA PRO A 211 3.09 -4.66 14.53
C PRO A 211 3.48 -3.34 15.18
N SER A 212 4.73 -2.87 15.00
CA SER A 212 5.18 -1.58 15.54
C SER A 212 4.41 -0.41 14.93
N MET A 213 4.15 -0.44 13.62
CA MET A 213 3.32 0.56 12.96
C MET A 213 1.87 0.53 13.46
N GLY A 214 1.28 -0.65 13.60
CA GLY A 214 -0.06 -0.78 14.19
C GLY A 214 -0.14 -0.33 15.64
N LEU A 215 0.93 -0.51 16.40
CA LEU A 215 1.03 -0.01 17.76
C LEU A 215 1.02 1.52 17.81
N LEU A 216 1.67 2.19 16.85
CA LEU A 216 1.60 3.65 16.72
C LEU A 216 0.19 4.14 16.39
N VAL A 217 -0.52 3.43 15.50
CA VAL A 217 -1.93 3.72 15.20
C VAL A 217 -2.77 3.66 16.48
N VAL A 218 -2.67 2.55 17.22
CA VAL A 218 -3.54 2.27 18.38
C VAL A 218 -3.19 3.12 19.61
N THR A 219 -1.92 3.41 19.84
CA THR A 219 -1.48 4.13 21.06
C THR A 219 -1.28 5.62 20.86
N ARG A 220 -0.89 6.05 19.65
CA ARG A 220 -0.61 7.47 19.33
C ARG A 220 -1.59 8.08 18.33
N GLY A 221 -2.58 7.32 17.85
CA GLY A 221 -3.57 7.83 16.89
C GLY A 221 -2.94 8.21 15.56
N TRP A 222 -1.86 7.54 15.15
CA TRP A 222 -1.24 7.78 13.84
C TRP A 222 -2.23 7.47 12.72
N ASN A 223 -2.20 8.29 11.66
CA ASN A 223 -3.04 8.08 10.50
C ASN A 223 -2.64 6.78 9.79
N VAL A 224 -3.62 5.89 9.60
CA VAL A 224 -3.43 4.58 8.96
C VAL A 224 -2.92 4.69 7.52
N GLY A 225 -3.25 5.76 6.81
CA GLY A 225 -2.72 6.06 5.48
C GLY A 225 -1.18 6.12 5.47
N TYR A 226 -0.56 6.76 6.47
CA TYR A 226 0.90 6.84 6.55
C TYR A 226 1.53 5.50 6.92
N THR A 227 1.01 4.82 7.93
CA THR A 227 1.54 3.52 8.33
C THR A 227 1.40 2.48 7.22
N ARG A 228 0.31 2.53 6.44
CA ARG A 228 0.10 1.72 5.24
C ARG A 228 1.19 1.97 4.20
N LYS A 229 1.49 3.24 3.88
CA LYS A 229 2.54 3.57 2.91
C LYS A 229 3.93 3.16 3.41
N ILE A 230 4.23 3.29 4.71
CA ILE A 230 5.48 2.76 5.30
C ILE A 230 5.54 1.23 5.17
N CYS A 231 4.45 0.52 5.53
CA CYS A 231 4.37 -0.93 5.40
C CYS A 231 4.53 -1.39 3.95
N HIS A 232 3.98 -0.64 2.99
CA HIS A 232 4.15 -0.87 1.56
C HIS A 232 5.62 -0.75 1.13
N VAL A 233 6.28 0.38 1.45
CA VAL A 233 7.71 0.57 1.15
C VAL A 233 8.54 -0.55 1.75
N VAL A 234 8.32 -0.89 3.02
CA VAL A 234 9.04 -1.97 3.70
C VAL A 234 8.78 -3.31 3.03
N THR A 235 7.53 -3.60 2.64
CA THR A 235 7.15 -4.85 1.95
C THR A 235 7.92 -5.08 0.65
N TYR A 236 8.05 -4.04 -0.18
CA TYR A 236 8.72 -4.18 -1.47
C TYR A 236 10.22 -3.93 -1.41
N LEU A 237 10.69 -3.03 -0.55
CA LEU A 237 12.11 -2.68 -0.44
C LEU A 237 12.91 -3.74 0.31
N THR A 238 12.33 -4.42 1.31
CA THR A 238 13.08 -5.40 2.12
C THR A 238 13.66 -6.54 1.29
N PRO A 239 12.90 -7.23 0.41
CA PRO A 239 13.48 -8.28 -0.44
C PRO A 239 14.65 -7.75 -1.29
N LEU A 240 14.50 -6.55 -1.87
CA LEU A 240 15.53 -5.92 -2.68
C LEU A 240 16.78 -5.58 -1.86
N ALA A 241 16.61 -4.90 -0.73
CA ALA A 241 17.69 -4.49 0.17
C ALA A 241 18.46 -5.69 0.73
N PHE A 242 17.77 -6.78 1.09
CA PHE A 242 18.41 -8.01 1.55
C PHE A 242 19.18 -8.71 0.42
N ASN A 243 18.71 -8.64 -0.82
CA ASN A 243 19.46 -9.16 -1.96
C ASN A 243 20.71 -8.34 -2.28
N LEU A 244 20.67 -7.02 -2.06
CA LEU A 244 21.83 -6.14 -2.22
C LEU A 244 22.84 -6.25 -1.07
N ALA A 245 22.36 -6.29 0.18
CA ALA A 245 23.22 -6.30 1.37
C ALA A 245 23.72 -7.71 1.74
N TRP A 246 22.97 -8.75 1.39
CA TRP A 246 23.30 -10.15 1.65
C TRP A 246 23.12 -10.98 0.37
N PRO A 247 24.00 -10.79 -0.64
CA PRO A 247 23.99 -11.62 -1.85
C PRO A 247 24.21 -13.09 -1.48
N THR A 248 23.40 -13.97 -2.06
CA THR A 248 23.34 -15.40 -1.71
C THR A 248 24.25 -16.27 -2.56
N THR A 249 24.65 -15.78 -3.73
CA THR A 249 25.70 -16.34 -4.57
C THR A 249 26.99 -15.56 -4.32
N GLU A 250 28.08 -16.26 -4.06
CA GLU A 250 29.41 -15.66 -3.98
C GLU A 250 29.74 -15.02 -5.33
N GLY A 251 29.67 -13.69 -5.41
CA GLY A 251 30.41 -12.93 -6.41
C GLY A 251 29.64 -12.29 -7.58
N GLU A 252 28.66 -12.92 -8.25
CA GLU A 252 28.40 -12.47 -9.64
C GLU A 252 26.97 -12.23 -10.16
N GLU A 253 25.88 -12.63 -9.51
CA GLU A 253 24.54 -12.42 -10.10
C GLU A 253 23.63 -11.53 -9.25
N TYR A 254 23.75 -10.23 -9.51
CA TYR A 254 22.57 -9.36 -9.52
C TYR A 254 22.03 -9.39 -10.97
N PRO A 255 20.69 -9.36 -11.20
CA PRO A 255 19.65 -9.44 -10.19
C PRO A 255 19.59 -10.86 -9.62
N PRO A 256 19.09 -11.05 -8.40
CA PRO A 256 18.84 -12.39 -7.88
C PRO A 256 17.98 -13.18 -8.87
N SER A 257 18.26 -14.48 -9.01
CA SER A 257 17.48 -15.34 -9.89
C SER A 257 15.99 -15.29 -9.56
N VAL A 258 15.15 -15.54 -10.56
CA VAL A 258 13.69 -15.54 -10.40
C VAL A 258 13.24 -16.43 -9.22
N TRP A 259 13.94 -17.53 -8.99
CA TRP A 259 13.66 -18.46 -7.90
C TRP A 259 13.95 -17.87 -6.52
N VAL A 260 15.07 -17.17 -6.35
CA VAL A 260 15.41 -16.49 -5.08
C VAL A 260 14.38 -15.41 -4.78
N VAL A 261 14.02 -14.60 -5.78
CA VAL A 261 12.97 -13.58 -5.66
C VAL A 261 11.62 -14.22 -5.33
N SER A 262 11.28 -15.33 -6.00
CA SER A 262 10.02 -16.04 -5.79
C SER A 262 9.84 -16.53 -4.37
N TRP A 263 10.89 -17.12 -3.78
CA TRP A 263 10.85 -17.53 -2.38
C TRP A 263 10.75 -16.33 -1.44
N SER A 264 11.53 -15.27 -1.65
CA SER A 264 11.43 -14.04 -0.86
C SER A 264 10.02 -13.45 -0.88
N VAL A 265 9.35 -13.46 -2.03
CA VAL A 265 7.97 -12.99 -2.19
C VAL A 265 6.96 -13.96 -1.55
N TRP A 266 7.16 -15.28 -1.67
CA TRP A 266 6.28 -16.26 -1.03
C TRP A 266 6.25 -16.11 0.49
N PHE A 267 7.42 -15.95 1.13
CA PHE A 267 7.49 -15.69 2.58
C PHE A 267 6.85 -14.37 2.97
N GLN A 268 6.80 -13.40 2.04
CA GLN A 268 6.04 -12.18 2.25
C GLN A 268 4.52 -12.43 2.29
N PHE A 269 4.01 -13.28 1.41
CA PHE A 269 2.60 -13.66 1.40
C PHE A 269 2.18 -14.37 2.70
N CYS A 270 3.04 -15.20 3.28
CA CYS A 270 2.77 -15.87 4.56
C CYS A 270 2.46 -14.90 5.69
N ASN A 271 3.09 -13.72 5.71
CA ASN A 271 2.84 -12.69 6.72
C ASN A 271 1.39 -12.19 6.65
N PHE A 272 0.84 -12.02 5.45
CA PHE A 272 -0.55 -11.60 5.25
C PHE A 272 -1.53 -12.75 5.54
N TYR A 273 -1.16 -13.98 5.19
CA TYR A 273 -1.96 -15.16 5.49
C TYR A 273 -2.15 -15.37 7.01
N LEU A 274 -1.14 -15.10 7.84
CA LEU A 274 -1.24 -15.17 9.30
C LEU A 274 -2.16 -14.09 9.92
N GLN A 275 -2.64 -13.15 9.12
CA GLN A 275 -3.51 -12.04 9.54
C GLN A 275 -4.98 -12.23 9.13
N ILE A 276 -5.34 -13.42 8.64
CA ILE A 276 -6.74 -13.81 8.48
C ILE A 276 -7.49 -13.67 9.82
N LYS A 277 -8.76 -13.28 9.76
CA LYS A 277 -9.64 -13.00 10.91
C LYS A 277 -9.47 -13.94 12.12
N PRO A 278 -9.56 -15.28 11.99
CA PRO A 278 -9.40 -16.18 13.14
C PRO A 278 -7.99 -16.17 13.73
N ALA A 279 -6.95 -16.00 12.92
CA ALA A 279 -5.57 -16.00 13.36
C ALA A 279 -5.23 -14.65 14.03
N ARG A 280 -5.63 -13.53 13.42
CA ARG A 280 -5.40 -12.20 14.01
C ARG A 280 -6.15 -11.99 15.32
N ARG A 281 -7.33 -12.58 15.52
CA ARG A 281 -8.07 -12.48 16.78
C ARG A 281 -7.51 -13.32 17.92
N ARG A 282 -6.59 -14.23 17.64
CA ARG A 282 -5.90 -15.05 18.65
C ARG A 282 -4.53 -14.50 19.04
N SER A 283 -4.02 -13.51 18.30
CA SER A 283 -2.68 -12.96 18.50
C SER A 283 -2.73 -11.44 18.41
N THR A 284 -2.44 -10.78 19.52
CA THR A 284 -2.30 -9.32 19.60
C THR A 284 -1.28 -8.80 18.59
N VAL A 285 -0.21 -9.57 18.31
CA VAL A 285 0.80 -9.22 17.30
C VAL A 285 0.20 -9.20 15.90
N CYS A 286 -0.55 -10.23 15.52
CA CYS A 286 -1.22 -10.30 14.21
C CYS A 286 -2.29 -9.22 14.07
N MET A 287 -3.04 -8.92 15.15
CA MET A 287 -4.02 -7.82 15.14
C MET A 287 -3.33 -6.47 14.98
N LEU A 288 -2.22 -6.22 15.68
CA LEU A 288 -1.44 -5.00 15.50
C LEU A 288 -0.89 -4.88 14.09
N ALA A 289 -0.30 -5.94 13.54
CA ALA A 289 0.17 -5.95 12.16
C ALA A 289 -0.95 -5.56 11.18
N PHE A 290 -2.16 -6.12 11.37
CA PHE A 290 -3.29 -5.84 10.51
C PHE A 290 -3.75 -4.38 10.60
N ARG A 291 -3.79 -3.83 11.83
CA ARG A 291 -4.14 -2.43 12.06
C ARG A 291 -3.17 -1.43 11.43
N ALA A 292 -1.95 -1.83 11.08
CA ALA A 292 -0.97 -0.94 10.44
C ALA A 292 -1.40 -0.49 9.04
N TYR A 293 -2.23 -1.28 8.35
CA TYR A 293 -2.64 -1.01 6.97
C TYR A 293 -4.14 -1.19 6.72
N ASP A 294 -4.94 -1.50 7.75
CA ASP A 294 -6.39 -1.63 7.66
C ASP A 294 -7.09 -0.28 7.46
N ARG A 295 -7.09 0.19 6.21
CA ARG A 295 -7.71 1.43 5.77
C ARG A 295 -9.24 1.33 5.87
N ALA A 296 -9.86 2.37 6.44
CA ALA A 296 -11.31 2.40 6.65
C ALA A 296 -12.14 2.20 5.38
N GLN A 297 -11.66 2.69 4.23
CA GLN A 297 -12.32 2.58 2.92
C GLN A 297 -12.29 1.18 2.31
N ASP A 298 -11.31 0.35 2.69
CA ASP A 298 -11.07 -0.94 2.05
C ASP A 298 -11.84 -2.06 2.78
N ARG A 299 -12.40 -1.75 3.96
CA ARG A 299 -13.20 -2.66 4.79
C ARG A 299 -14.51 -3.05 4.09
N PRO A 300 -14.97 -4.31 4.24
CA PRO A 300 -14.39 -5.43 4.99
C PRO A 300 -13.42 -6.29 4.16
N ASN A 301 -12.88 -5.78 3.06
CA ASN A 301 -12.11 -6.56 2.09
C ASN A 301 -10.61 -6.20 2.05
N THR A 302 -10.09 -5.44 3.02
CA THR A 302 -8.69 -4.99 3.08
C THR A 302 -7.69 -6.10 2.74
N LEU A 303 -7.78 -7.25 3.42
CA LEU A 303 -6.84 -8.36 3.19
C LEU A 303 -6.98 -8.98 1.79
N THR A 304 -8.21 -9.12 1.30
CA THR A 304 -8.51 -9.59 -0.07
C THR A 304 -7.86 -8.65 -1.10
N TRP A 305 -8.00 -7.34 -0.93
CA TRP A 305 -7.40 -6.35 -1.82
C TRP A 305 -5.87 -6.43 -1.81
N ILE A 306 -5.25 -6.47 -0.64
CA ILE A 306 -3.78 -6.59 -0.54
C ILE A 306 -3.27 -7.88 -1.21
N ILE A 307 -3.88 -9.04 -0.91
CA ILE A 307 -3.46 -10.32 -1.49
C ILE A 307 -3.64 -10.31 -3.01
N THR A 308 -4.78 -9.85 -3.52
CA THR A 308 -5.02 -9.81 -4.97
C THR A 308 -4.09 -8.84 -5.68
N GLN A 309 -3.81 -7.67 -5.09
CA GLN A 309 -2.82 -6.74 -5.62
C GLN A 309 -1.42 -7.38 -5.71
N MET A 310 -0.97 -8.03 -4.63
CA MET A 310 0.35 -8.65 -4.60
C MET A 310 0.44 -9.80 -5.61
N VAL A 311 -0.57 -10.67 -5.69
CA VAL A 311 -0.59 -11.77 -6.68
C VAL A 311 -0.55 -11.22 -8.10
N ALA A 312 -1.40 -10.24 -8.42
CA ALA A 312 -1.45 -9.64 -9.76
C ALA A 312 -0.12 -8.95 -10.12
N GLY A 313 0.41 -8.10 -9.23
CA GLY A 313 1.68 -7.43 -9.43
C GLY A 313 2.84 -8.41 -9.61
N TYR A 314 2.86 -9.49 -8.84
CA TYR A 314 3.88 -10.52 -8.96
C TYR A 314 3.81 -11.28 -10.28
N LEU A 315 2.62 -11.67 -10.73
CA LEU A 315 2.43 -12.33 -12.03
C LEU A 315 2.87 -11.44 -13.21
N ILE A 316 2.63 -10.13 -13.13
CA ILE A 316 3.07 -9.18 -14.15
C ILE A 316 4.60 -9.09 -14.19
N ILE A 317 5.26 -8.96 -13.03
CA ILE A 317 6.72 -8.92 -12.94
C ILE A 317 7.34 -10.21 -13.46
N LEU A 318 6.78 -11.37 -13.08
CA LEU A 318 7.21 -12.66 -13.59
C LEU A 318 7.03 -12.76 -15.11
N GLY A 319 5.92 -12.28 -15.65
CA GLY A 319 5.67 -12.26 -17.09
C GLY A 319 6.72 -11.43 -17.84
N LEU A 320 7.03 -10.22 -17.35
CA LEU A 320 8.08 -9.38 -17.93
C LEU A 320 9.47 -10.02 -17.82
N TYR A 321 9.79 -10.60 -16.65
CA TYR A 321 11.06 -11.29 -16.46
C TYR A 321 11.20 -12.49 -17.41
N ALA A 322 10.18 -13.35 -17.50
CA ALA A 322 10.18 -14.51 -18.38
C ALA A 322 10.29 -14.11 -19.85
N TYR A 323 9.65 -13.00 -20.25
CA TYR A 323 9.83 -12.44 -21.58
C TYR A 323 11.29 -12.07 -21.88
N CYS A 324 11.91 -11.29 -20.99
CA CYS A 324 13.26 -10.79 -21.18
C CYS A 324 14.33 -11.89 -21.06
N HIS A 325 14.18 -12.80 -20.11
CA HIS A 325 15.19 -13.79 -19.74
C HIS A 325 15.05 -15.13 -20.47
N GLU A 326 13.82 -15.59 -20.76
CA GLU A 326 13.59 -16.91 -21.37
C GLU A 326 13.26 -16.80 -22.86
N TRP A 327 12.30 -15.94 -23.22
CA TRP A 327 11.77 -15.93 -24.58
C TRP A 327 12.63 -15.13 -25.56
N ARG A 328 13.08 -13.94 -25.17
CA ARG A 328 13.78 -12.99 -26.06
C ARG A 328 15.24 -12.77 -25.69
N LYS A 329 15.84 -13.65 -24.89
CA LYS A 329 17.22 -13.53 -24.37
C LYS A 329 18.25 -13.21 -25.46
N ASP A 330 18.15 -13.90 -26.60
CA ASP A 330 19.13 -13.77 -27.70
C ASP A 330 18.95 -12.50 -28.55
N GLN A 331 17.81 -11.81 -28.41
CA GLN A 331 17.43 -10.66 -29.23
C GLN A 331 17.47 -9.33 -28.46
N LEU A 332 17.50 -9.40 -27.13
CA LEU A 332 17.50 -8.23 -26.26
C LEU A 332 18.91 -7.83 -25.82
N PRO A 333 19.11 -6.55 -25.42
CA PRO A 333 20.36 -6.13 -24.80
C PRO A 333 20.69 -6.98 -23.58
N ALA A 334 21.99 -7.18 -23.33
CA ALA A 334 22.45 -7.84 -22.12
C ALA A 334 21.82 -7.18 -20.89
N HIS A 335 21.26 -8.01 -20.02
CA HIS A 335 20.59 -7.59 -18.79
C HIS A 335 19.26 -6.84 -18.95
N ALA A 336 18.53 -7.05 -20.05
CA ALA A 336 17.19 -6.49 -20.25
C ALA A 336 16.20 -6.91 -19.15
N GLU A 337 16.42 -8.02 -18.44
CA GLU A 337 15.63 -8.45 -17.29
C GLU A 337 15.61 -7.42 -16.15
N TYR A 338 16.60 -6.53 -16.06
CA TYR A 338 16.60 -5.43 -15.08
C TYR A 338 15.51 -4.39 -15.30
N SER A 339 14.90 -4.36 -16.48
CA SER A 339 13.80 -3.44 -16.78
C SER A 339 12.59 -3.66 -15.84
N VAL A 340 12.46 -4.82 -15.20
CA VAL A 340 11.47 -5.07 -14.13
C VAL A 340 11.60 -4.13 -12.93
N LEU A 341 12.79 -3.57 -12.71
CA LEU A 341 13.03 -2.62 -11.62
C LEU A 341 12.34 -1.27 -11.87
N ILE A 342 12.06 -0.92 -13.13
CA ILE A 342 11.43 0.35 -13.48
C ILE A 342 10.03 0.46 -12.87
N PRO A 343 9.05 -0.41 -13.21
CA PRO A 343 7.72 -0.36 -12.58
C PRO A 343 7.78 -0.60 -11.07
N MET A 344 8.75 -1.41 -10.59
CA MET A 344 8.94 -1.61 -9.16
C MET A 344 9.31 -0.30 -8.43
N VAL A 345 10.30 0.45 -8.91
CA VAL A 345 10.70 1.74 -8.31
C VAL A 345 9.53 2.73 -8.30
N VAL A 346 8.74 2.79 -9.38
CA VAL A 346 7.58 3.67 -9.45
C VAL A 346 6.50 3.29 -8.44
N ASN A 347 6.20 1.99 -8.26
CA ASN A 347 5.26 1.54 -7.23
C ASN A 347 5.76 1.77 -5.81
N VAL A 348 7.05 1.50 -5.57
CA VAL A 348 7.60 1.54 -4.20
C VAL A 348 7.79 2.96 -3.74
N PHE A 349 8.33 3.84 -4.57
CA PHE A 349 8.66 5.19 -4.17
C PHE A 349 7.70 6.22 -4.74
N GLY A 350 7.33 6.11 -6.02
CA GLY A 350 6.38 7.01 -6.66
C GLY A 350 5.02 6.98 -5.95
N ASP A 351 4.31 5.85 -6.00
CA ASP A 351 2.98 5.71 -5.36
C ASP A 351 3.06 5.89 -3.83
N ALA A 352 4.09 5.39 -3.17
CA ALA A 352 4.13 5.45 -1.71
C ALA A 352 4.32 6.86 -1.16
N LEU A 353 5.10 7.70 -1.86
CA LEU A 353 5.39 9.07 -1.45
C LEU A 353 4.41 10.09 -2.05
N ALA A 354 3.72 9.77 -3.14
CA ALA A 354 2.74 10.66 -3.77
C ALA A 354 1.64 11.11 -2.79
N GLU A 355 1.07 10.20 -2.00
CA GLU A 355 0.03 10.54 -1.02
C GLU A 355 0.55 11.43 0.12
N PRO A 356 1.64 11.09 0.85
CA PRO A 356 2.22 11.97 1.86
C PRO A 356 2.61 13.34 1.33
N VAL A 357 3.29 13.40 0.18
CA VAL A 357 3.70 14.68 -0.42
C VAL A 357 2.47 15.48 -0.83
N GLY A 358 1.46 14.84 -1.40
CA GLY A 358 0.22 15.51 -1.77
C GLY A 358 -0.56 16.06 -0.56
N ILE A 359 -0.49 15.41 0.60
CA ILE A 359 -1.12 15.90 1.83
C ILE A 359 -0.36 17.10 2.43
N TYR A 360 0.98 17.04 2.48
CA TYR A 360 1.79 18.07 3.15
C TYR A 360 2.11 19.28 2.27
N PHE A 361 2.36 19.04 0.97
CA PHE A 361 2.81 20.06 0.02
C PHE A 361 1.80 20.36 -1.08
N GLY A 362 0.68 19.64 -1.13
CA GLY A 362 -0.30 19.77 -2.20
C GLY A 362 -1.05 21.10 -2.16
N ARG A 363 -0.73 22.00 -3.10
CA ARG A 363 -1.42 23.28 -3.29
C ARG A 363 -2.37 23.25 -4.47
N HIS A 364 -2.15 22.35 -5.43
CA HIS A 364 -2.89 22.29 -6.68
C HIS A 364 -3.72 21.00 -6.78
N PRO A 365 -4.90 20.96 -6.12
CA PRO A 365 -5.76 19.79 -6.18
C PRO A 365 -6.49 19.71 -7.52
N TYR A 366 -6.64 18.49 -8.03
CA TYR A 366 -7.46 18.20 -9.19
C TYR A 366 -8.34 16.98 -8.91
N ARG A 367 -9.47 16.89 -9.64
CA ARG A 367 -10.43 15.80 -9.48
C ARG A 367 -10.16 14.73 -10.50
N VAL A 368 -10.17 13.48 -10.04
CA VAL A 368 -10.09 12.30 -10.91
C VAL A 368 -11.16 11.30 -10.55
N ARG A 369 -11.56 10.55 -11.57
CA ARG A 369 -12.45 9.40 -11.43
C ARG A 369 -11.61 8.13 -11.58
N ALA A 370 -11.81 7.18 -10.68
CA ALA A 370 -11.13 5.90 -10.81
C ALA A 370 -11.73 5.13 -11.98
N MET A 371 -10.88 4.41 -12.72
CA MET A 371 -11.28 3.55 -13.82
C MET A 371 -12.34 2.55 -13.37
N TRP A 372 -12.25 2.05 -12.14
CA TRP A 372 -13.26 1.18 -11.54
C TRP A 372 -13.45 1.48 -10.06
N HIS A 373 -14.69 1.70 -9.64
CA HIS A 373 -15.06 1.92 -8.23
C HIS A 373 -16.50 1.45 -7.97
N LYS A 374 -16.71 0.69 -6.88
CA LYS A 374 -18.03 0.17 -6.47
C LYS A 374 -18.83 -0.50 -7.62
N GLY A 375 -18.15 -1.25 -8.48
CA GLY A 375 -18.77 -1.99 -9.60
C GLY A 375 -19.14 -1.14 -10.82
N ARG A 376 -18.73 0.14 -10.86
CA ARG A 376 -18.95 1.04 -11.99
C ARG A 376 -17.63 1.52 -12.57
N CYS A 377 -17.59 1.63 -13.90
CA CYS A 377 -16.47 2.23 -14.63
C CYS A 377 -16.49 3.76 -14.46
N CYS A 378 -15.30 4.38 -14.39
CA CYS A 378 -15.15 5.85 -14.30
C CYS A 378 -15.96 6.47 -13.15
N ALA A 379 -15.95 5.81 -11.97
CA ALA A 379 -16.76 6.17 -10.81
C ALA A 379 -15.89 6.53 -9.59
N GLY A 380 -16.51 7.21 -8.63
CA GLY A 380 -15.84 7.77 -7.45
C GLY A 380 -15.19 9.13 -7.73
N GLU A 381 -15.32 10.06 -6.79
CA GLU A 381 -14.62 11.34 -6.84
C GLU A 381 -13.42 11.31 -5.88
N PHE A 382 -12.22 11.25 -6.47
CA PHE A 382 -10.98 11.32 -5.73
C PHE A 382 -10.31 12.66 -5.99
N LYS A 383 -9.79 13.27 -4.92
CA LYS A 383 -8.94 14.46 -5.02
C LYS A 383 -7.49 14.03 -4.98
N ARG A 384 -6.74 14.40 -6.01
CA ARG A 384 -5.29 14.22 -6.12
C ARG A 384 -4.64 15.60 -6.19
N THR A 385 -3.32 15.69 -6.10
CA THR A 385 -2.59 16.97 -6.20
C THR A 385 -1.47 16.86 -7.22
N LEU A 386 -1.18 17.95 -7.92
CA LEU A 386 -0.10 17.97 -8.92
C LEU A 386 1.25 17.64 -8.28
N GLU A 387 1.46 18.02 -7.02
CA GLU A 387 2.67 17.74 -6.26
C GLU A 387 2.84 16.25 -5.99
N GLY A 388 1.76 15.53 -5.64
CA GLY A 388 1.80 14.08 -5.51
C GLY A 388 2.09 13.39 -6.85
N SER A 389 1.46 13.85 -7.93
CA SER A 389 1.70 13.34 -9.28
C SER A 389 3.11 13.61 -9.81
N LEU A 390 3.71 14.75 -9.42
CA LEU A 390 5.10 15.08 -9.74
C LEU A 390 6.08 14.10 -9.09
N VAL A 391 5.77 13.55 -7.90
CA VAL A 391 6.58 12.51 -7.27
C VAL A 391 6.61 11.25 -8.12
N VAL A 392 5.45 10.78 -8.60
CA VAL A 392 5.37 9.62 -9.50
C VAL A 392 6.18 9.87 -10.78
N TYR A 393 6.04 11.06 -11.36
CA TYR A 393 6.77 11.47 -12.55
C TYR A 393 8.30 11.46 -12.32
N ALA A 394 8.75 12.08 -11.23
CA ALA A 394 10.17 12.18 -10.87
C ALA A 394 10.80 10.82 -10.57
N PHE A 395 10.10 9.94 -9.86
CA PHE A 395 10.60 8.58 -9.61
C PHE A 395 10.59 7.71 -10.86
N THR A 396 9.68 7.94 -11.81
CA THR A 396 9.73 7.29 -13.12
C THR A 396 10.96 7.73 -13.90
N LEU A 397 11.27 9.03 -13.94
CA LEU A 397 12.52 9.53 -14.52
C LEU A 397 13.76 8.95 -13.83
N ALA A 398 13.77 8.92 -12.50
CA ALA A 398 14.87 8.37 -11.72
C ALA A 398 15.06 6.86 -11.95
N ALA A 399 13.99 6.12 -12.28
CA ALA A 399 14.04 4.71 -12.63
C ALA A 399 14.60 4.48 -14.04
N VAL A 400 14.29 5.36 -15.00
CA VAL A 400 14.75 5.25 -16.40
C VAL A 400 16.17 5.80 -16.58
N ALA A 401 16.58 6.84 -15.85
CA ALA A 401 17.88 7.51 -16.03
C ALA A 401 19.11 6.56 -15.99
N PRO A 402 19.20 5.59 -15.07
CA PRO A 402 20.33 4.65 -15.04
C PRO A 402 20.38 3.73 -16.25
N CYS A 403 19.25 3.50 -16.94
CA CYS A 403 19.15 2.55 -18.05
C CYS A 403 20.08 2.88 -19.23
N LEU A 404 20.43 4.15 -19.43
CA LEU A 404 21.39 4.56 -20.45
C LEU A 404 22.80 4.05 -20.13
N LYS A 405 23.23 4.17 -18.86
CA LYS A 405 24.56 3.71 -18.42
C LYS A 405 24.70 2.19 -18.55
N TYR A 406 23.64 1.47 -18.20
CA TYR A 406 23.61 0.02 -18.24
C TYR A 406 23.19 -0.55 -19.61
N ARG A 407 22.93 0.31 -20.61
CA ARG A 407 22.55 -0.07 -21.97
C ARG A 407 21.34 -1.03 -22.04
N LEU A 408 20.35 -0.84 -21.16
CA LEU A 408 19.12 -1.64 -21.15
C LEU A 408 18.24 -1.39 -22.38
N PHE A 409 18.42 -0.25 -23.05
CA PHE A 409 17.64 0.20 -24.19
C PHE A 409 18.58 0.76 -25.27
N THR A 410 18.16 0.70 -26.53
CA THR A 410 18.79 1.50 -27.60
C THR A 410 18.58 2.99 -27.37
N GLN A 411 19.28 3.87 -28.09
CA GLN A 411 19.13 5.33 -27.89
C GLN A 411 17.70 5.83 -28.18
N SER A 412 17.03 5.29 -29.20
CA SER A 412 15.64 5.62 -29.53
C SER A 412 14.69 5.11 -28.45
N GLN A 413 14.84 3.85 -28.04
CA GLN A 413 14.04 3.24 -26.98
C GLN A 413 14.20 3.98 -25.65
N TYR A 414 15.42 4.40 -25.31
CA TYR A 414 15.69 5.21 -24.12
C TYR A 414 15.01 6.58 -24.20
N ALA A 415 15.10 7.25 -25.34
CA ALA A 415 14.44 8.54 -25.55
C ALA A 415 12.91 8.44 -25.43
N VAL A 416 12.32 7.40 -26.02
CA VAL A 416 10.88 7.11 -25.91
C VAL A 416 10.49 6.83 -24.45
N ASN A 417 11.24 5.99 -23.74
CA ASN A 417 10.99 5.74 -22.32
C ASN A 417 11.11 7.02 -21.48
N MET A 418 12.10 7.88 -21.73
CA MET A 418 12.27 9.13 -20.99
C MET A 418 11.13 10.13 -21.18
N VAL A 419 10.56 10.18 -22.39
CA VAL A 419 9.52 11.16 -22.73
C VAL A 419 8.12 10.64 -22.41
N VAL A 420 7.83 9.38 -22.71
CA VAL A 420 6.46 8.84 -22.70
C VAL A 420 6.15 8.10 -21.40
N LEU A 421 7.11 7.38 -20.81
CA LEU A 421 6.84 6.56 -19.64
C LEU A 421 6.47 7.40 -18.40
N PRO A 422 7.14 8.51 -18.05
CA PRO A 422 6.77 9.29 -16.87
C PRO A 422 5.34 9.87 -16.92
N PRO A 423 4.90 10.55 -18.01
CA PRO A 423 3.50 10.95 -18.13
C PRO A 423 2.52 9.77 -18.05
N LEU A 424 2.86 8.64 -18.69
CA LEU A 424 2.02 7.45 -18.69
C LEU A 424 1.84 6.86 -17.29
N MET A 425 2.93 6.72 -16.53
CA MET A 425 2.88 6.19 -15.17
C MET A 425 2.13 7.13 -14.21
N THR A 426 2.33 8.45 -14.34
CA THR A 426 1.58 9.46 -13.58
C THR A 426 0.08 9.42 -13.89
N LEU A 427 -0.29 9.32 -15.17
CA LEU A 427 -1.70 9.21 -15.56
C LEU A 427 -2.31 7.91 -15.02
N THR A 428 -1.56 6.80 -15.11
CA THR A 428 -1.99 5.48 -14.65
C THR A 428 -2.29 5.48 -13.15
N GLU A 429 -1.41 6.08 -12.33
CA GLU A 429 -1.64 6.23 -10.89
C GLU A 429 -2.91 7.06 -10.60
N ALA A 430 -3.11 8.14 -11.35
CA ALA A 430 -4.23 9.04 -11.13
C ALA A 430 -5.58 8.40 -11.44
N ILE A 431 -5.66 7.58 -12.49
CA ILE A 431 -6.91 6.94 -12.96
C ILE A 431 -7.11 5.52 -12.43
N ALA A 432 -6.16 4.96 -11.69
CA ALA A 432 -6.19 3.56 -11.34
C ALA A 432 -7.48 3.14 -10.59
N PRO A 433 -7.96 1.89 -10.80
CA PRO A 433 -9.02 1.32 -10.00
C PRO A 433 -8.77 1.48 -8.50
N HIS A 434 -9.82 1.77 -7.75
CA HIS A 434 -9.71 1.90 -6.31
C HIS A 434 -9.16 0.60 -5.71
N THR A 435 -8.10 0.69 -4.89
CA THR A 435 -7.37 -0.45 -4.32
C THR A 435 -6.70 -1.39 -5.32
N TRP A 436 -6.50 -0.99 -6.58
CA TRP A 436 -5.83 -1.79 -7.61
C TRP A 436 -4.83 -0.94 -8.42
N ASP A 437 -4.27 0.09 -7.78
CA ASP A 437 -3.24 0.98 -8.28
C ASP A 437 -1.91 0.26 -8.55
N ASN A 438 -1.38 -0.46 -7.56
CA ASN A 438 -0.08 -1.13 -7.72
C ASN A 438 -0.03 -2.11 -8.91
N PRO A 439 -0.99 -3.05 -9.09
CA PRO A 439 -0.96 -3.95 -10.24
C PRO A 439 -1.12 -3.21 -11.56
N LEU A 440 -1.97 -2.17 -11.62
CA LEU A 440 -2.19 -1.44 -12.86
C LEU A 440 -0.94 -0.65 -13.28
N ILE A 441 -0.30 0.06 -12.35
CA ILE A 441 0.96 0.77 -12.59
C ILE A 441 2.03 -0.22 -13.06
N THR A 442 2.12 -1.39 -12.41
CA THR A 442 3.04 -2.46 -12.83
C THR A 442 2.73 -2.94 -14.24
N LEU A 443 1.46 -3.21 -14.55
CA LEU A 443 1.01 -3.72 -15.84
C LEU A 443 1.30 -2.76 -16.96
N VAL A 444 0.90 -1.49 -16.81
CA VAL A 444 1.10 -0.47 -17.83
C VAL A 444 2.59 -0.22 -18.03
N GLY A 445 3.37 -0.11 -16.96
CA GLY A 445 4.82 0.04 -17.05
C GLY A 445 5.49 -1.15 -17.76
N ALA A 446 5.13 -2.37 -17.37
CA ALA A 446 5.67 -3.59 -17.99
C ALA A 446 5.26 -3.71 -19.47
N ALA A 447 3.98 -3.52 -19.79
CA ALA A 447 3.50 -3.58 -21.16
C ALA A 447 4.14 -2.53 -22.05
N PHE A 448 4.32 -1.30 -21.57
CA PHE A 448 4.99 -0.24 -22.31
C PHE A 448 6.46 -0.58 -22.60
N ILE A 449 7.17 -1.10 -21.60
CA ILE A 449 8.56 -1.56 -21.75
C ILE A 449 8.64 -2.67 -22.80
N LEU A 450 7.73 -3.66 -22.75
CA LEU A 450 7.65 -4.72 -23.77
C LEU A 450 7.44 -4.15 -25.17
N CYS A 451 6.48 -3.24 -25.35
CA CYS A 451 6.26 -2.58 -26.63
C CYS A 451 7.49 -1.79 -27.10
N THR A 452 8.24 -1.21 -26.18
CA THR A 452 9.45 -0.47 -26.51
C THR A 452 10.58 -1.40 -26.95
N TYR A 453 10.65 -2.63 -26.42
CA TYR A 453 11.62 -3.62 -26.88
C TYR A 453 11.32 -4.17 -28.28
N GLU A 454 10.05 -4.16 -28.68
CA GLU A 454 9.60 -4.62 -30.00
C GLU A 454 9.66 -3.53 -31.09
N PHE A 455 9.93 -2.29 -30.68
CA PHE A 455 10.21 -1.15 -31.55
C PHE A 455 11.71 -0.96 -31.74
#